data_AF-A0AAX4L091-F1
#
_entry.id   AF-A0AAX4L091-F1
#
_cell.length_a   1.000
_cell.length_b   1.000
_cell.length_c   1.000
_cell.angle_alpha   90.00
_cell.angle_beta   90.00
_cell.angle_gamma   90.00
#
_symmetry.space_group_name_H-M   'P 1'
#
loop_
_entity.id
_entity.type
_entity.pdbx_description
1 polymer ?
#
loop_
_entity_poly.entity_id
_entity_poly.type
_entity_poly.pdbx_seq_one_letter_code
_entity_poly.pdbx_strand_id
1 'polypeptide(L)'
;MSIQALSNISSQFTHLVGNINVEPISYVLVAIGFALLLIIIIGGIIYGLTKAVRAVPSMSTKEFILFLLGIAIFLIILGILIP
;
A
#
# COMPACT_ATOMS: atom_id res chain seq x y z
N MET A 1 50.80 15.97 12.76
CA MET A 1 50.49 14.52 12.74
C MET A 1 49.04 14.19 13.14
N SER A 2 48.35 15.00 13.95
CA SER A 2 46.97 14.73 14.40
C SER A 2 45.87 14.94 13.33
N ILE A 3 45.98 15.97 12.49
CA ILE A 3 44.96 16.27 11.46
C ILE A 3 44.94 15.21 10.35
N GLN A 4 46.10 14.66 9.98
CA GLN A 4 46.19 13.57 9.01
C GLN A 4 45.54 12.29 9.52
N ALA A 5 45.69 11.98 10.82
CA ALA A 5 45.03 10.82 11.44
C ALA A 5 43.51 11.00 11.46
N LEU A 6 43.02 12.21 11.75
CA LEU A 6 41.60 12.53 11.73
C LEU A 6 41.00 12.41 10.32
N SER A 7 41.74 12.88 9.30
CA SER A 7 41.38 12.72 7.88
C SER A 7 41.31 11.26 7.45
N ASN A 8 42.18 10.40 7.99
CA ASN A 8 42.21 8.98 7.65
C ASN A 8 41.08 8.19 8.35
N ILE A 9 40.71 8.57 9.57
CA ILE A 9 39.57 7.99 10.27
C ILE A 9 38.26 8.42 9.61
N SER A 10 38.14 9.70 9.24
CA SER A 10 36.94 10.19 8.53
C SER A 10 36.76 9.53 7.17
N SER A 11 37.84 9.35 6.39
CA SER A 11 37.76 8.72 5.07
C SER A 11 37.40 7.23 5.14
N GLN A 12 37.87 6.51 6.17
CA GLN A 12 37.47 5.12 6.43
C GLN A 12 36.01 5.02 6.85
N PHE A 13 35.50 5.97 7.63
CA PHE A 13 34.09 6.01 8.03
C PHE A 13 33.17 6.30 6.83
N THR A 14 33.58 7.20 5.94
CA THR A 14 32.84 7.49 4.70
C THR A 14 32.82 6.30 3.75
N HIS A 15 33.90 5.51 3.68
CA HIS A 15 33.91 4.26 2.89
C HIS A 15 33.05 3.14 3.50
N LEU A 16 33.00 3.03 4.84
CA LEU A 16 32.16 2.05 5.53
C LEU A 16 30.67 2.35 5.38
N VAL A 17 30.28 3.63 5.37
CA VAL A 17 28.88 4.06 5.18
C VAL A 17 28.52 4.12 3.70
N GLY A 18 29.45 4.53 2.83
CA GLY A 18 29.25 4.63 1.38
C GLY A 18 29.17 3.29 0.66
N ASN A 19 29.66 2.20 1.26
CA ASN A 19 29.60 0.84 0.71
C ASN A 19 28.48 -0.02 1.33
N ILE A 20 27.59 0.58 2.15
CA ILE A 20 26.32 -0.06 2.48
C ILE A 20 25.49 0.04 1.21
N ASN A 21 25.52 -1.01 0.40
CA ASN A 21 24.64 -1.17 -0.74
C ASN A 21 23.20 -1.09 -0.21
N VAL A 22 22.55 0.08 -0.31
CA VAL A 22 21.17 0.32 0.17
C VAL A 22 20.15 -0.30 -0.79
N GLU A 23 20.62 -0.78 -1.94
CA GLU A 23 19.81 -1.43 -2.97
C GLU A 23 19.13 -2.75 -2.53
N PRO A 24 19.63 -3.66 -1.67
CA PRO A 24 18.91 -4.91 -1.36
C PRO A 24 17.72 -4.72 -0.39
N ILE A 25 17.83 -3.85 0.62
CA ILE A 25 16.82 -3.74 1.69
C ILE A 25 15.64 -2.87 1.26
N SER A 26 15.90 -1.80 0.51
CA SER A 26 14.87 -0.90 0.01
C SER A 26 13.85 -1.64 -0.87
N TYR A 27 14.28 -2.51 -1.79
CA TYR A 27 13.37 -3.32 -2.60
C TYR A 27 12.50 -4.28 -1.78
N VAL A 28 13.07 -4.89 -0.73
CA VAL A 28 12.31 -5.79 0.17
C VAL A 28 11.25 -5.01 0.93
N LEU A 29 11.57 -3.83 1.47
CA LEU A 29 10.60 -2.98 2.15
C LEU A 29 9.50 -2.49 1.21
N VAL A 30 9.84 -2.12 -0.03
CA VAL A 30 8.85 -1.75 -1.06
C VAL A 30 7.93 -2.91 -1.38
N ALA A 31 8.46 -4.13 -1.56
CA ALA A 31 7.65 -5.31 -1.83
C ALA A 31 6.69 -5.65 -0.67
N ILE A 32 7.15 -5.54 0.57
CA ILE A 32 6.30 -5.70 1.76
C ILE A 32 5.21 -4.62 1.79
N GLY A 33 5.56 -3.37 1.49
CA GLY A 33 4.60 -2.27 1.40
C GLY A 33 3.49 -2.54 0.39
N PHE A 34 3.84 -3.00 -0.82
CA PHE A 34 2.86 -3.40 -1.82
C PHE A 34 2.01 -4.59 -1.38
N ALA A 35 2.61 -5.61 -0.77
CA ALA A 35 1.88 -6.77 -0.26
C ALA A 35 0.83 -6.36 0.80
N LEU A 36 1.20 -5.47 1.72
CA LEU A 36 0.29 -4.94 2.73
C LEU A 36 -0.83 -4.10 2.12
N LEU A 37 -0.52 -3.23 1.15
CA LEU A 37 -1.55 -2.49 0.41
C LEU A 37 -2.54 -3.43 -0.27
N LEU A 38 -2.06 -4.49 -0.92
CA LEU A 38 -2.88 -5.48 -1.59
C LEU A 38 -3.80 -6.21 -0.60
N ILE A 39 -3.26 -6.62 0.55
CA ILE A 39 -4.04 -7.25 1.63
C ILE A 39 -5.12 -6.32 2.15
N ILE A 40 -4.81 -5.03 2.36
CA ILE A 40 -5.79 -4.03 2.82
C ILE A 40 -6.90 -3.86 1.80
N ILE A 41 -6.57 -3.77 0.51
CA ILE A 41 -7.56 -3.63 -0.57
C ILE A 41 -8.47 -4.86 -0.61
N ILE A 42 -7.90 -6.08 -0.64
CA ILE A 42 -8.68 -7.32 -0.64
C ILE A 42 -9.53 -7.43 0.62
N GLY A 43 -8.96 -7.18 1.79
CA GLY A 43 -9.66 -7.24 3.06
C GLY A 43 -10.83 -6.26 3.12
N GLY A 44 -10.63 -5.03 2.63
CA GLY A 44 -11.68 -4.03 2.50
C GLY A 44 -12.82 -4.47 1.58
N ILE A 45 -12.49 -5.06 0.43
CA ILE A 45 -13.49 -5.61 -0.51
C ILE A 45 -14.27 -6.74 0.15
N ILE A 46 -13.60 -7.73 0.75
CA ILE A 46 -14.25 -8.87 1.41
C ILE A 46 -15.15 -8.38 2.56
N TYR A 47 -14.66 -7.47 3.40
CA TYR A 47 -15.44 -6.89 4.49
C TYR A 47 -16.66 -6.12 3.98
N GLY A 48 -16.48 -5.29 2.94
CA GLY A 48 -17.57 -4.57 2.29
C GLY A 48 -18.64 -5.50 1.73
N LEU A 49 -18.23 -6.54 0.99
CA LEU A 49 -19.12 -7.53 0.40
C LEU A 49 -19.87 -8.34 1.48
N THR A 50 -19.18 -8.81 2.51
CA THR A 50 -19.82 -9.57 3.60
C THR A 50 -20.85 -8.72 4.36
N LYS A 51 -20.56 -7.44 4.59
CA LYS A 51 -21.51 -6.51 5.22
C LYS A 51 -22.70 -6.23 4.31
N ALA A 52 -22.46 -6.03 3.02
CA ALA A 52 -23.52 -5.85 2.02
C ALA A 52 -24.44 -7.07 1.93
N VAL A 53 -23.89 -8.28 1.80
CA VAL A 53 -24.67 -9.53 1.72
C VAL A 53 -25.57 -9.71 2.95
N ARG A 54 -25.13 -9.30 4.13
CA ARG A 54 -25.95 -9.35 5.35
C ARG A 54 -27.04 -8.28 5.39
N ALA A 55 -26.81 -7.12 4.78
CA ALA A 55 -27.74 -5.99 4.81
C ALA A 55 -28.80 -6.06 3.70
N VAL A 56 -28.46 -6.62 2.52
CA VAL A 56 -29.35 -6.71 1.35
C VAL A 56 -30.72 -7.35 1.67
N PRO A 57 -30.82 -8.47 2.43
CA PRO A 57 -32.11 -9.11 2.71
C PRO A 57 -33.06 -8.26 3.56
N SER A 58 -32.54 -7.30 4.31
CA SER A 58 -33.34 -6.41 5.18
C SER A 58 -33.65 -5.05 4.55
N MET A 59 -33.18 -4.77 3.33
CA MET A 59 -33.42 -3.49 2.67
C MET A 59 -34.83 -3.42 2.08
N SER A 60 -35.44 -2.24 2.16
CA SER A 60 -36.62 -1.92 1.35
C SER A 60 -36.25 -1.80 -0.13
N THR A 61 -37.23 -1.89 -1.04
CA THR A 61 -36.99 -1.80 -2.49
C THR A 61 -36.29 -0.50 -2.90
N LYS A 62 -36.63 0.63 -2.26
CA LYS A 62 -35.99 1.94 -2.55
C LYS A 62 -34.52 1.95 -2.16
N GLU A 63 -34.21 1.43 -0.96
CA GLU A 63 -32.84 1.35 -0.45
C GLU A 63 -32.00 0.40 -1.30
N PHE A 64 -32.58 -0.73 -1.73
CA PHE A 64 -31.90 -1.68 -2.61
C PHE A 64 -31.58 -1.07 -3.98
N ILE A 65 -32.49 -0.30 -4.57
CA ILE A 65 -32.24 0.40 -5.84
C ILE A 65 -31.13 1.45 -5.67
N LEU A 66 -31.13 2.23 -4.59
CA LEU A 66 -30.06 3.20 -4.31
C LEU A 66 -28.72 2.51 -4.06
N PHE A 67 -28.72 1.38 -3.38
CA PHE A 67 -27.53 0.55 -3.18
C PHE A 67 -26.96 0.03 -4.50
N LEU A 68 -27.81 -0.51 -5.39
CA LEU A 68 -27.40 -0.94 -6.73
C LEU A 68 -26.83 0.21 -7.56
N LEU A 69 -27.47 1.39 -7.50
CA LEU A 69 -26.98 2.59 -8.18
C LEU A 69 -25.59 3.00 -7.67
N GLY A 70 -25.40 2.96 -6.34
CA GLY A 70 -24.11 3.22 -5.71
C GLY A 70 -23.02 2.25 -6.17
N ILE A 71 -23.32 0.95 -6.23
CA ILE A 71 -22.39 -0.07 -6.77
C ILE A 71 -22.06 0.22 -8.23
N ALA A 72 -23.06 0.52 -9.05
CA ALA A 72 -22.85 0.80 -10.48
C ALA A 72 -21.91 1.99 -10.68
N ILE A 73 -22.13 3.10 -9.96
CA ILE A 73 -21.25 4.28 -10.00
C ILE A 73 -19.83 3.92 -9.54
N PHE A 74 -19.70 3.18 -8.44
CA PHE A 74 -18.40 2.74 -7.93
C PHE A 74 -17.63 1.87 -8.94
N LEU A 75 -18.31 0.93 -9.59
CA LEU A 75 -17.72 0.06 -10.62
C LEU A 75 -17.28 0.85 -11.86
N ILE A 76 -18.06 1.84 -12.29
CA ILE A 76 -17.67 2.74 -13.39
C ILE A 76 -16.40 3.50 -13.04
N ILE A 77 -16.34 4.07 -11.83
CA ILE A 77 -15.15 4.81 -11.37
C ILE A 77 -13.93 3.88 -11.32
N LEU A 78 -14.08 2.67 -10.77
CA LEU A 78 -13.00 1.67 -10.79
C LEU A 78 -12.55 1.33 -12.21
N GLY A 79 -13.48 1.12 -13.14
CA GLY A 79 -13.16 0.82 -14.53
C GLY A 79 -12.46 1.96 -15.27
N ILE A 80 -12.65 3.22 -14.84
CA ILE A 80 -11.93 4.38 -15.37
C ILE A 80 -10.54 4.53 -14.74
N LEU A 81 -10.41 4.24 -13.44
CA LEU A 81 -9.18 4.43 -12.67
C LEU A 81 -8.17 3.29 -12.85
N ILE A 82 -8.62 2.10 -13.24
CA ILE A 82 -7.77 0.94 -13.56
C ILE A 82 -7.61 0.92 -15.09
N PRO A 83 -6.55 1.55 -15.66
CA PRO A 83 -6.29 1.53 -17.10
C PRO A 83 -5.93 0.14 -17.62
#